data_AF-A0A814VF87-F1
#
_entry.id   AF-A0A814VF87-F1
#
_cell.length_a   1.000
_cell.length_b   1.000
_cell.length_c   1.000
_cell.angle_alpha   90.00
_cell.angle_beta   90.00
_cell.angle_gamma   90.00
#
_symmetry.space_group_name_H-M   'P 1'
#
loop_
_entity.id
_entity.type
_entity.pdbx_description
1 polymer ?
#
loop_
_entity_poly.entity_id
_entity_poly.type
_entity_poly.pdbx_seq_one_letter_code
_entity_poly.pdbx_strand_id
1 'polypeptide(L)' 'MHVIKIRKDLERLGVTLLSDNYSTDQYFYQILVFTGHRTNSEVHFILAGEEDETTVRTFSDSLRKLFAT' A
#
# COMPACT_ATOMS: atom_id res chain seq x y z
N MET A 1 4.16 -19.52 -12.55
CA MET A 1 5.26 -18.73 -13.17
C MET A 1 4.87 -17.28 -13.51
N HIS A 2 3.58 -16.94 -13.71
CA HIS A 2 3.16 -15.57 -14.02
C HIS A 2 3.14 -14.60 -12.80
N VAL A 3 2.79 -15.09 -11.61
CA VAL A 3 2.66 -14.27 -10.39
C VAL A 3 4.00 -13.66 -9.92
N ILE A 4 5.10 -14.38 -10.07
CA ILE A 4 6.44 -13.93 -9.63
C ILE A 4 6.95 -12.78 -10.50
N LYS A 5 6.59 -12.76 -11.78
CA LYS A 5 7.03 -11.71 -12.72
C LYS A 5 6.32 -10.39 -12.45
N ILE A 6 5.01 -10.43 -12.16
CA ILE A 6 4.20 -9.25 -11.81
C ILE A 6 4.73 -8.56 -10.55
N ARG A 7 5.14 -9.31 -9.52
CA ARG A 7 5.71 -8.73 -8.28
C ARG A 7 6.97 -7.91 -8.55
N LYS A 8 7.91 -8.45 -9.32
CA LYS A 8 9.16 -7.75 -9.68
C LYS A 8 8.93 -6.51 -10.55
N ASP A 9 7.93 -6.54 -11.43
CA ASP A 9 7.62 -5.41 -12.30
C ASP A 9 6.92 -4.28 -11.51
N LEU A 10 6.05 -4.61 -10.54
CA LEU A 10 5.41 -3.63 -9.64
C LEU A 10 6.41 -2.94 -8.71
N GLU A 11 7.39 -3.68 -8.17
CA GLU A 11 8.49 -3.12 -7.39
C GLU A 11 9.26 -2.04 -8.17
N ARG A 12 9.49 -2.27 -9.47
CA ARG A 12 10.15 -1.32 -10.39
C ARG A 12 9.31 -0.09 -10.72
N LEU A 13 7.99 -0.20 -10.68
CA LEU A 13 7.06 0.89 -11.02
C LEU A 13 6.83 1.88 -9.87
N GLY A 14 7.43 1.65 -8.69
CA GLY A 14 7.21 2.49 -7.51
C GLY A 14 5.86 2.23 -6.84
N VAL A 15 5.13 1.21 -7.27
CA VAL A 15 3.87 0.78 -6.66
C VAL A 15 4.21 -0.25 -5.58
N THR A 16 4.06 0.14 -4.31
CA THR A 16 4.15 -0.81 -3.20
C THR A 16 2.78 -1.46 -2.99
N LEU A 17 2.75 -2.79 -3.03
CA LEU A 17 1.64 -3.55 -2.48
C LEU A 17 1.77 -3.57 -0.95
N LEU A 18 0.68 -3.28 -0.25
CA LEU A 18 0.68 -3.38 1.20
C LEU A 18 0.84 -4.86 1.61
N SER A 19 1.48 -5.09 2.75
CA SER A 19 1.80 -6.44 3.24
C SER A 19 0.56 -7.28 3.57
N ASP A 20 -0.57 -6.63 3.77
CA ASP A 20 -1.88 -7.21 4.04
C ASP A 20 -2.77 -7.28 2.79
N ASN A 21 -2.19 -7.17 1.58
CA ASN A 21 -2.88 -7.52 0.34
C ASN A 21 -2.77 -9.03 0.08
N TYR A 22 -3.90 -9.70 -0.03
CA TYR A 22 -3.99 -11.14 -0.27
C TYR A 22 -4.40 -11.42 -1.72
N SER A 23 -3.91 -12.54 -2.27
CA SER A 23 -4.27 -12.95 -3.65
C SER A 23 -5.74 -13.33 -3.80
N THR A 24 -6.45 -13.51 -2.69
CA THR A 24 -7.87 -13.82 -2.61
C THR A 24 -8.74 -12.57 -2.55
N ASP A 25 -8.14 -11.39 -2.40
CA ASP A 25 -8.88 -10.13 -2.36
C ASP A 25 -9.52 -9.86 -3.71
N GLN A 26 -10.78 -9.42 -3.69
CA GLN A 26 -11.57 -9.17 -4.90
C GLN A 26 -11.58 -7.70 -5.34
N TYR A 27 -11.13 -6.81 -4.45
CA TYR A 27 -11.13 -5.38 -4.67
C TYR A 27 -9.73 -4.81 -4.47
N PHE A 28 -9.27 -4.02 -5.43
CA PHE A 28 -7.95 -3.40 -5.41
C PHE A 28 -8.11 -1.89 -5.45
N TYR A 29 -7.55 -1.21 -4.45
CA TYR A 29 -7.55 0.25 -4.35
C TYR A 29 -6.13 0.76 -4.55
N GLN A 30 -5.99 1.77 -5.41
CA GLN A 30 -4.78 2.57 -5.49
C GLN A 30 -4.99 3.85 -4.71
N ILE A 31 -4.19 4.07 -3.66
CA ILE A 31 -4.26 5.25 -2.81
C ILE A 31 -2.98 6.07 -3.01
N LEU A 32 -3.14 7.37 -3.24
CA LEU A 32 -2.05 8.34 -3.36
C LEU A 32 -2.08 9.26 -2.14
N VAL A 33 -0.97 9.32 -1.40
CA VAL A 33 -0.83 10.19 -0.23
C VAL A 33 0.26 11.22 -0.52
N PHE A 34 -0.12 12.50 -0.48
CA PHE A 34 0.81 13.61 -0.53
C PHE A 34 1.07 14.09 0.89
N THR A 35 2.29 13.85 1.37
CA THR A 35 2.72 14.37 2.66
C THR A 35 3.37 15.74 2.47
N GLY A 36 3.22 16.61 3.48
CA GLY A 36 3.92 17.89 3.51
C GLY A 36 5.45 17.71 3.57
N HIS A 37 6.19 18.80 3.40
CA HIS A 37 7.66 18.74 3.34
C HIS A 37 8.27 18.19 4.65
N ARG A 38 9.17 17.20 4.52
CA ARG A 38 9.99 16.61 5.61
C ARG A 38 9.21 16.00 6.78
N THR A 39 8.17 15.22 6.49
CA THR A 39 7.58 14.37 7.53
C THR A 39 8.31 13.03 7.65
N ASN A 40 8.47 12.56 8.89
CA ASN A 40 8.83 11.18 9.24
C ASN A 40 7.64 10.42 9.86
N SER A 41 6.43 10.95 9.72
CA SER A 41 5.23 10.37 10.32
C SER A 41 4.87 9.05 9.65
N GLU A 42 4.38 8.11 10.44
CA GLU A 42 3.68 6.94 9.93
C GLU A 42 2.28 7.35 9.48
N VAL A 43 1.88 6.89 8.30
CA VAL A 43 0.55 7.17 7.76
C VAL A 43 -0.28 5.90 7.85
N HIS A 44 -1.42 6.01 8.51
CA HIS A 44 -2.41 4.95 8.64
C HIS A 44 -3.71 5.36 7.97
N PHE A 45 -4.50 4.40 7.52
CA PHE A 45 -5.82 4.64 6.96
C PHE A 45 -6.80 3.51 7.32
N ILE A 46 -8.08 3.85 7.25
CA ILE A 46 -9.22 2.92 7.26
C ILE A 46 -10.00 3.23 5.99
N LEU A 47 -10.38 2.20 5.23
CA LEU A 47 -11.28 2.34 4.10
C LEU A 47 -12.68 1.92 4.55
N ALA A 48 -13.62 2.86 4.58
CA ALA A 48 -15.02 2.63 4.95
C ALA A 48 -15.93 2.78 3.72
N GLY A 49 -16.89 1.87 3.61
CA GLY A 49 -17.98 1.90 2.62
C GLY A 49 -19.35 1.88 3.30
N GLU A 50 -20.39 1.62 2.52
CA GLU A 50 -21.77 1.57 3.04
C GLU A 50 -22.01 0.34 3.93
N GLU A 51 -21.43 -0.81 3.59
CA GLU A 51 -21.66 -2.07 4.31
C GLU A 51 -20.67 -2.33 5.45
N ASP A 52 -19.42 -1.89 5.32
CA ASP A 52 -18.34 -2.21 6.28
C ASP A 52 -17.12 -1.29 6.12
N GLU A 53 -16.14 -1.45 7.00
CA GLU A 53 -14.83 -0.82 6.96
C GLU A 53 -13.66 -1.82 7.14
N THR A 54 -12.48 -1.45 6.66
CA THR A 54 -11.28 -2.24 6.94
C THR A 54 -10.79 -2.03 8.37
N THR A 55 -9.95 -2.93 8.88
CA THR A 55 -9.09 -2.62 10.02
C THR A 55 -8.12 -1.47 9.69
N VAL A 56 -7.45 -0.93 10.70
CA VAL A 56 -6.37 0.06 10.49
C VAL A 56 -5.27 -0.56 9.64
N ARG A 57 -4.98 0.06 8.51
CA ARG A 57 -3.90 -0.30 7.60
C ARG A 57 -2.80 0.75 7.66
N THR A 58 -1.55 0.31 7.53
CA THR A 58 -0.37 1.19 7.57
C THR A 58 0.26 1.24 6.19
N PHE A 59 0.55 2.45 5.71
CA PHE A 59 1.43 2.62 4.56
C PHE A 59 2.87 2.35 4.99
N SER A 60 3.23 1.07 4.98
CA SER A 60 4.57 0.57 5.27
C SER A 60 5.03 -0.43 4.22
N ASP A 61 6.33 -0.47 3.98
CA ASP A 61 7.00 -1.44 3.13
C ASP A 61 8.23 -1.96 3.89
N SER A 62 8.35 -3.28 4.03
CA SER A 62 9.45 -3.88 4.77
C SER A 62 10.80 -3.73 4.06
N LEU A 63 10.79 -3.43 2.77
CA LEU A 63 11.98 -3.32 1.93
C LEU A 63 12.44 -1.87 1.76
N ARG A 64 11.56 -0.88 1.97
CA ARG A 64 11.87 0.53 1.74
C ARG A 64 11.02 1.47 2.59
N LYS A 65 11.55 2.67 2.86
CA LYS A 65 10.78 3.74 3.48
C LYS A 65 9.88 4.41 2.44
N LEU A 66 8.56 4.37 2.65
CA LEU A 66 7.57 4.89 1.68
C LEU A 66 7.50 6.42 1.66
N PHE A 67 7.60 7.04 2.83
CA PHE A 67 7.65 8.50 2.97
C PHE A 67 9.03 8.88 3.51
N ALA A 68 10.01 8.92 2.60
CA ALA A 68 11.35 9.40 2.88
C ALA A 68 11.61 10.69 2.09
N THR A 69 12.30 11.62 2.72
CA THR A 69 12.93 12.78 2.05
C THR A 69 14.12 12.31 1.23
#